data_AF-A0A914Y5Q0-F1
#
_entry.id   AF-A0A914Y5Q0-F1
#
_cell.length_a   1.000
_cell.length_b   1.000
_cell.length_c   1.000
_cell.angle_alpha   90.00
_cell.angle_beta   90.00
_cell.angle_gamma   90.00
#
_symmetry.space_group_name_H-M   'P 1'
#
loop_
_entity.id
_entity.type
_entity.pdbx_description
1 polymer ?
#
loop_
_entity_poly.entity_id
_entity_poly.type
_entity_poly.pdbx_seq_one_letter_code
_entity_poly.pdbx_strand_id
1 'polypeptide(L)'
;MEMEYIREEEIDGISGYLYKFSNEVFNTSVSGNEGYIIKDPLNKIYFPKWAHSHPLDSDGHYTFPAGMIEQKCFPGQKKRLPFLALLSSPHFYQANPEVIDSLLGLSPSENLHNMGEFIIQPKVGSTLKASLRLQFNIAVFNDPHFLTLQNLRSTIVPAFWLDVQINLKDYALNYIKMNTTTIPLIFLIVGISLVVLSLLIALTVVGSIFARRQRKRNYLNNN
;
A
#
# COMPACT_ATOMS: atom_id res chain seq x y z
N MET A 1 10.01 -2.93 0.47
CA MET A 1 8.61 -2.58 0.74
C MET A 1 7.83 -2.78 -0.54
N GLU A 2 6.94 -3.76 -0.56
CA GLU A 2 6.10 -4.10 -1.69
C GLU A 2 4.63 -4.06 -1.26
N MET A 3 3.73 -3.73 -2.20
CA MET A 3 2.29 -3.73 -1.97
C MET A 3 1.64 -4.81 -2.83
N GLU A 4 0.73 -5.56 -2.23
CA GLU A 4 0.00 -6.65 -2.85
C GLU A 4 -1.42 -6.20 -3.21
N TYR A 5 -1.89 -6.59 -4.40
CA TYR A 5 -3.27 -6.38 -4.80
C TYR A 5 -4.20 -7.29 -3.98
N ILE A 6 -5.25 -6.70 -3.42
CA ILE A 6 -6.22 -7.43 -2.61
C ILE A 6 -7.53 -7.64 -3.37
N ARG A 7 -8.15 -6.55 -3.85
CA ARG A 7 -9.46 -6.58 -4.51
C ARG A 7 -9.75 -5.28 -5.25
N GLU A 8 -10.79 -5.29 -6.07
CA GLU A 8 -11.40 -4.07 -6.61
C GLU A 8 -12.24 -3.39 -5.54
N GLU A 9 -12.24 -2.07 -5.53
CA GLU A 9 -13.01 -1.23 -4.62
C GLU A 9 -13.49 0.03 -5.36
N GLU A 10 -14.70 0.48 -5.05
CA GLU A 10 -15.29 1.66 -5.69
C GLU A 10 -15.38 2.81 -4.70
N ILE A 11 -14.89 3.99 -5.10
CA ILE A 11 -15.00 5.23 -4.32
C ILE A 11 -15.73 6.27 -5.18
N ASP A 12 -16.89 6.73 -4.72
CA ASP A 12 -17.68 7.79 -5.36
C ASP A 12 -17.96 7.58 -6.87
N GLY A 13 -18.17 6.34 -7.30
CA GLY A 13 -18.38 6.02 -8.72
C GLY A 13 -17.11 5.84 -9.54
N ILE A 14 -15.94 5.75 -8.88
CA ILE A 14 -14.63 5.53 -9.50
C ILE A 14 -14.13 4.17 -9.07
N SER A 15 -13.94 3.26 -10.03
CA SER A 15 -13.30 1.96 -9.78
C SER A 15 -11.81 2.17 -9.47
N GLY A 16 -11.36 1.53 -8.40
CA GLY A 16 -9.97 1.48 -7.95
C GLY A 16 -9.59 0.07 -7.50
N TYR A 17 -8.30 -0.16 -7.34
CA TYR A 17 -7.74 -1.39 -6.82
C TYR A 17 -7.18 -1.13 -5.43
N LEU A 18 -7.61 -1.93 -4.46
CA LEU A 18 -7.08 -1.91 -3.10
C LEU A 18 -5.77 -2.68 -3.06
N TYR A 19 -4.73 -2.00 -2.63
CA TYR A 19 -3.43 -2.55 -2.32
C TYR A 19 -3.15 -2.45 -0.82
N LYS A 20 -2.48 -3.46 -0.28
CA LYS A 20 -1.97 -3.43 1.11
C LYS A 20 -0.48 -3.70 1.09
N PHE A 21 0.24 -3.16 2.07
CA PHE A 21 1.62 -3.59 2.28
C PHE A 21 1.66 -5.08 2.61
N SER A 22 2.65 -5.77 2.05
CA SER A 22 2.88 -7.18 2.38
C SER A 22 3.14 -7.36 3.87
N ASN A 23 2.67 -8.49 4.42
CA ASN A 23 2.88 -8.86 5.82
C ASN A 23 4.37 -9.14 6.13
N GLU A 24 5.20 -9.24 5.11
CA GLU A 24 6.63 -9.52 5.23
C GLU A 24 7.49 -8.25 5.30
N VAL A 25 6.91 -7.05 5.24
CA VAL A 25 7.67 -5.79 5.18
C VAL A 25 8.65 -5.62 6.34
N PHE A 26 8.25 -5.99 7.57
CA PHE A 26 9.11 -5.93 8.75
C PHE A 26 9.69 -7.30 9.12
N ASN A 27 9.48 -8.34 8.30
CA ASN A 27 9.99 -9.66 8.56
C ASN A 27 11.42 -9.81 8.01
N THR A 28 12.41 -9.70 8.90
CA THR A 28 13.84 -9.80 8.56
C THR A 28 14.32 -11.23 8.33
N SER A 29 13.48 -12.24 8.58
CA SER A 29 13.80 -13.65 8.34
C SER A 29 13.52 -14.10 6.90
N VAL A 30 12.87 -13.26 6.08
CA VAL A 30 12.55 -13.56 4.68
C VAL A 30 13.72 -13.15 3.78
N SER A 31 13.94 -13.94 2.72
CA SER A 31 14.94 -13.63 1.69
C SER A 31 14.72 -12.26 1.08
N GLY A 32 15.76 -11.43 1.06
CA GLY A 32 15.69 -10.04 0.59
C GLY A 32 15.60 -9.00 1.71
N ASN A 33 15.22 -9.40 2.93
CA ASN A 33 15.19 -8.51 4.10
C ASN A 33 16.35 -8.73 5.09
N GLU A 34 17.25 -9.68 4.82
CA GLU A 34 18.38 -10.05 5.68
C GLU A 34 19.29 -8.85 6.03
N GLY A 35 19.45 -7.89 5.10
CA GLY A 35 20.23 -6.68 5.32
C GLY A 35 19.63 -5.69 6.33
N TYR A 36 18.37 -5.91 6.75
CA TYR A 36 17.67 -5.13 7.77
C TYR A 36 17.70 -5.78 9.16
N ILE A 37 18.34 -6.95 9.32
CA ILE A 37 18.58 -7.53 10.63
C ILE A 37 19.34 -6.51 11.48
N ILE A 38 18.73 -6.15 12.60
CA ILE A 38 19.28 -5.14 13.50
C ILE A 38 20.38 -5.82 14.32
N LYS A 39 21.60 -5.26 14.23
CA LYS A 39 22.74 -5.64 15.04
C LYS A 39 22.93 -4.56 16.09
N ASP A 40 22.82 -4.91 17.37
CA ASP A 40 22.94 -3.89 18.41
C ASP A 40 24.41 -3.43 18.57
N PRO A 41 24.72 -2.14 18.32
CA PRO A 41 26.09 -1.64 18.48
C PRO A 41 26.56 -1.66 19.94
N LEU A 42 25.64 -1.68 20.92
CA LEU A 42 25.98 -1.67 22.35
C LEU A 42 26.04 -3.07 22.97
N ASN A 43 25.71 -4.10 22.18
CA ASN A 43 25.65 -5.51 22.59
C ASN A 43 24.88 -5.76 23.90
N LYS A 44 23.78 -5.04 24.10
CA LYS A 44 22.84 -5.15 25.21
C LYS A 44 21.74 -6.14 24.85
N ILE A 45 21.28 -6.87 25.87
CA ILE A 45 20.21 -7.86 25.74
C ILE A 45 18.86 -7.18 25.99
N TYR A 46 18.12 -6.86 24.93
CA TYR A 46 16.74 -6.33 25.01
C TYR A 46 15.70 -7.44 25.09
N PHE A 47 15.97 -8.57 24.43
CA PHE A 47 15.10 -9.73 24.30
C PHE A 47 15.82 -10.98 24.84
N PRO A 48 15.66 -11.30 26.15
CA PRO A 48 16.44 -12.37 26.78
C PRO A 48 16.20 -13.76 26.18
N LYS A 49 14.95 -14.12 25.86
CA LYS A 49 14.65 -15.46 25.32
C LYS A 49 15.25 -15.62 23.92
N TRP A 50 15.28 -14.55 23.13
CA TRP A 50 15.85 -14.48 21.79
C TRP A 50 17.36 -14.65 21.86
N ALA A 51 18.01 -13.86 22.70
CA ALA A 51 19.45 -13.87 22.89
C ALA A 51 19.99 -15.22 23.40
N HIS A 52 19.17 -15.99 24.14
CA HIS A 52 19.54 -17.33 24.57
C HIS A 52 19.38 -18.40 23.48
N SER A 53 18.44 -18.21 22.56
CA SER A 53 18.14 -19.17 21.50
C SER A 53 18.90 -18.89 20.19
N HIS A 54 19.41 -17.67 20.02
CA HIS A 54 20.11 -17.24 18.81
C HIS A 54 21.55 -16.87 19.13
N PRO A 55 22.54 -17.44 18.43
CA PRO A 55 23.94 -17.10 18.64
C PRO A 55 24.22 -15.65 18.23
N LEU A 56 25.33 -15.12 18.73
CA LEU A 56 25.88 -13.87 18.21
C LEU A 56 26.17 -14.00 16.72
N ASP A 57 26.00 -12.90 16.00
CA ASP A 57 26.38 -12.83 14.60
C ASP A 57 27.91 -12.95 14.44
N SER A 58 28.40 -13.12 13.21
CA SER A 58 29.84 -13.20 12.88
C SER A 58 30.68 -12.03 13.44
N ASP A 59 30.06 -10.86 13.56
CA ASP A 59 30.65 -9.64 14.11
C ASP A 59 30.58 -9.58 15.67
N GLY A 60 30.02 -10.60 16.33
CA GLY A 60 29.92 -10.68 17.79
C GLY A 60 28.75 -9.89 18.40
N HIS A 61 27.76 -9.49 17.60
CA HIS A 61 26.60 -8.70 18.03
C HIS A 61 25.34 -9.53 18.25
N TYR A 62 24.55 -9.18 19.28
CA TYR A 62 23.18 -9.67 19.42
C TYR A 62 22.30 -9.11 18.29
N THR A 63 21.48 -10.00 17.72
CA THR A 63 20.50 -9.66 16.69
C THR A 63 19.10 -9.51 17.30
N PHE A 64 18.25 -8.72 16.67
CA PHE A 64 16.86 -8.55 17.13
C PHE A 64 15.91 -9.52 16.41
N PRO A 65 14.80 -9.92 17.07
CA PRO A 65 13.72 -10.63 16.40
C PRO A 65 13.10 -9.80 15.26
N ALA A 66 12.51 -10.50 14.29
CA ALA A 66 11.76 -9.89 13.19
C ALA A 66 10.55 -9.08 13.70
N GLY A 67 10.12 -8.07 12.93
CA GLY A 67 8.97 -7.22 13.26
C GLY A 67 9.25 -5.73 13.37
N MET A 68 10.51 -5.33 13.21
CA MET A 68 10.92 -3.94 13.23
C MET A 68 12.19 -3.74 12.41
N ILE A 69 12.43 -2.50 11.98
CA ILE A 69 13.63 -2.09 11.25
C ILE A 69 14.28 -0.89 11.92
N GLU A 70 15.60 -0.80 11.85
CA GLU A 70 16.33 0.34 12.40
C GLU A 70 16.14 1.61 11.55
N GLN A 71 15.70 2.69 12.17
CA GLN A 71 15.74 4.02 11.58
C GLN A 71 17.17 4.59 11.71
N LYS A 72 18.07 4.17 10.82
CA LYS A 72 19.49 4.55 10.89
C LYS A 72 19.72 6.06 10.79
N CYS A 73 18.91 6.78 10.01
CA CYS A 73 19.12 8.19 9.66
C CYS A 73 17.97 9.09 10.12
N PHE A 74 18.28 10.37 10.36
CA PHE A 74 17.25 11.40 10.51
C PHE A 74 16.42 11.54 9.22
N PRO A 75 15.09 11.66 9.32
CA PRO A 75 14.25 11.96 8.15
C PRO A 75 14.74 13.24 7.45
N GLY A 76 15.07 13.14 6.17
CA GLY A 76 15.56 14.27 5.37
C GLY A 76 17.04 14.64 5.57
N GLN A 77 17.82 13.91 6.37
CA GLN A 77 19.26 14.18 6.55
C GLN A 77 20.10 12.89 6.51
N LYS A 78 21.26 12.94 5.84
CA LYS A 78 22.29 11.87 5.88
C LYS A 78 23.11 11.93 7.19
N LYS A 79 22.43 11.95 8.33
CA LYS A 79 23.03 11.89 9.67
C LYS A 79 22.43 10.73 10.43
N ARG A 80 23.28 9.95 11.10
CA ARG A 80 22.81 8.85 11.94
C ARG A 80 22.07 9.39 13.16
N LEU A 81 21.06 8.66 13.62
CA LEU A 81 20.44 8.96 14.90
C LEU A 81 21.44 8.70 16.04
N PRO A 82 21.44 9.53 17.10
CA PRO A 82 22.33 9.35 18.25
C PRO A 82 21.85 8.24 19.21
N PHE A 83 20.67 7.67 18.96
CA PHE A 83 20.09 6.56 19.70
C PHE A 83 19.49 5.54 18.73
N LEU A 84 19.33 4.30 19.20
CA LEU A 84 18.72 3.23 18.42
C LEU A 84 17.20 3.45 18.37
N ALA A 85 16.71 3.90 17.22
CA ALA A 85 15.29 4.07 16.95
C ALA A 85 14.83 3.05 15.92
N LEU A 86 13.62 2.53 16.11
CA LEU A 86 13.09 1.41 15.34
C LEU A 86 11.69 1.76 14.80
N LEU A 87 11.42 1.36 13.57
CA LEU A 87 10.11 1.45 12.95
C LEU A 87 9.45 0.08 12.93
N SER A 88 8.17 0.03 13.24
CA SER A 88 7.34 -1.18 13.14
C SER A 88 5.92 -0.83 12.74
N SER A 89 5.08 -1.84 12.51
CA SER A 89 3.63 -1.65 12.51
C SER A 89 3.14 -1.28 13.93
N PRO A 90 1.99 -0.58 14.06
CA PRO A 90 1.38 -0.28 15.35
C PRO A 90 1.20 -1.54 16.22
N HIS A 91 1.39 -1.39 17.52
CA HIS A 91 1.36 -2.47 18.51
C HIS A 91 2.25 -3.68 18.15
N PHE A 92 3.32 -3.46 17.37
CA PHE A 92 4.17 -4.52 16.82
C PHE A 92 3.37 -5.61 16.08
N TYR A 93 2.32 -5.21 15.36
CA TYR A 93 1.55 -6.14 14.52
C TYR A 93 2.49 -6.86 13.54
N GLN A 94 2.37 -8.20 13.49
CA GLN A 94 3.23 -9.12 12.72
C GLN A 94 4.69 -9.22 13.15
N ALA A 95 5.05 -8.66 14.31
CA ALA A 95 6.35 -8.93 14.89
C ALA A 95 6.42 -10.35 15.48
N ASN A 96 7.66 -10.79 15.72
CA ASN A 96 7.91 -12.01 16.47
C ASN A 96 7.21 -11.95 17.85
N PRO A 97 6.58 -13.05 18.32
CA PRO A 97 5.90 -13.08 19.62
C PRO A 97 6.74 -12.58 20.79
N GLU A 98 8.06 -12.79 20.77
CA GLU A 98 8.93 -12.28 21.84
C GLU A 98 8.93 -10.75 21.95
N VAL A 99 8.76 -10.05 20.84
CA VAL A 99 8.63 -8.59 20.84
C VAL A 99 7.33 -8.17 21.51
N ILE A 100 6.23 -8.81 21.15
CA ILE A 100 4.90 -8.50 21.67
C ILE A 100 4.81 -8.84 23.17
N ASP A 101 5.34 -9.99 23.56
CA ASP A 101 5.34 -10.46 24.95
C ASP A 101 6.30 -9.68 25.86
N SER A 102 7.20 -8.86 25.29
CA SER A 102 8.16 -8.06 26.08
C SER A 102 7.52 -6.86 26.78
N LEU A 103 6.30 -6.48 26.38
CA LEU A 103 5.61 -5.28 26.86
C LEU A 103 4.15 -5.59 27.25
N LEU A 104 3.69 -4.96 28.32
CA LEU A 104 2.28 -5.00 28.70
C LEU A 104 1.50 -3.89 27.98
N GLY A 105 0.25 -4.18 27.58
CA GLY A 105 -0.66 -3.21 26.96
C GLY A 105 -0.65 -3.19 25.43
N LEU A 106 0.08 -4.10 24.78
CA LEU A 106 -0.01 -4.30 23.34
C LEU A 106 -1.25 -5.13 22.97
N SER A 107 -1.96 -4.73 21.90
CA SER A 107 -3.11 -5.45 21.37
C SER A 107 -3.09 -5.39 19.83
N PRO A 108 -2.16 -6.12 19.17
CA PRO A 108 -2.04 -6.13 17.72
C PRO A 108 -3.35 -6.62 17.06
N SER A 109 -3.75 -5.97 15.97
CA SER A 109 -5.01 -6.24 15.25
C SER A 109 -4.83 -5.94 13.78
N GLU A 110 -5.19 -6.86 12.91
CA GLU A 110 -5.00 -6.70 11.46
C GLU A 110 -5.72 -5.48 10.87
N ASN A 111 -6.95 -5.22 11.33
CA ASN A 111 -7.76 -4.13 10.79
C ASN A 111 -7.28 -2.75 11.23
N LEU A 112 -6.70 -2.64 12.43
CA LEU A 112 -6.27 -1.36 13.01
C LEU A 112 -4.78 -1.10 12.84
N HIS A 113 -3.97 -2.15 12.78
CA HIS A 113 -2.52 -2.08 12.94
C HIS A 113 -1.77 -2.64 11.73
N ASN A 114 -2.44 -2.93 10.61
CA ASN A 114 -1.74 -3.10 9.34
C ASN A 114 -1.00 -1.80 8.96
N MET A 115 0.11 -1.94 8.23
CA MET A 115 0.97 -0.81 7.85
C MET A 115 0.25 0.21 6.96
N GLY A 116 -0.79 -0.19 6.22
CA GLY A 116 -1.52 0.73 5.38
C GLY A 116 -2.21 0.09 4.19
N GLU A 117 -3.12 0.86 3.62
CA GLU A 117 -3.96 0.48 2.50
C GLU A 117 -4.03 1.63 1.49
N PHE A 118 -3.93 1.32 0.20
CA PHE A 118 -3.93 2.27 -0.90
C PHE A 118 -4.96 1.86 -1.93
N ILE A 119 -5.89 2.76 -2.25
CA ILE A 119 -6.86 2.53 -3.32
C ILE A 119 -6.40 3.34 -4.53
N ILE A 120 -5.97 2.65 -5.58
CA ILE A 120 -5.33 3.24 -6.76
C ILE A 120 -6.24 3.06 -7.98
N GLN A 121 -6.47 4.14 -8.71
CA GLN A 121 -7.22 4.10 -9.97
C GLN A 121 -6.34 3.47 -11.06
N PRO A 122 -6.77 2.38 -11.73
CA PRO A 122 -5.88 1.58 -12.57
C PRO A 122 -5.50 2.19 -13.93
N LYS A 123 -6.33 3.09 -14.49
CA LYS A 123 -6.08 3.74 -15.79
C LYS A 123 -5.08 4.89 -15.71
N VAL A 124 -5.14 5.69 -14.64
CA VAL A 124 -4.30 6.89 -14.46
C VAL A 124 -3.26 6.75 -13.34
N GLY A 125 -3.31 5.67 -12.56
CA GLY A 125 -2.39 5.41 -11.44
C GLY A 125 -2.57 6.34 -10.24
N SER A 126 -3.63 7.15 -10.21
CA SER A 126 -3.89 8.11 -9.13
C SER A 126 -4.42 7.41 -7.87
N THR A 127 -3.88 7.76 -6.72
CA THR A 127 -4.36 7.27 -5.41
C THR A 127 -5.64 7.99 -5.03
N LEU A 128 -6.75 7.27 -4.95
CA LEU A 128 -8.08 7.79 -4.57
C LEU A 128 -8.18 7.99 -3.05
N LYS A 129 -7.63 7.03 -2.30
CA LYS A 129 -7.57 7.04 -0.84
C LYS A 129 -6.33 6.26 -0.39
N ALA A 130 -5.66 6.72 0.66
CA ALA A 130 -4.57 5.99 1.28
C ALA A 130 -4.59 6.11 2.79
N SER A 131 -4.07 5.11 3.46
CA SER A 131 -3.73 5.13 4.89
C SER A 131 -2.34 4.54 5.07
N LEU A 132 -1.53 5.17 5.91
CA LEU A 132 -0.21 4.70 6.29
C LEU A 132 -0.10 4.77 7.82
N ARG A 133 0.17 3.63 8.43
CA ARG A 133 0.31 3.49 9.88
C ARG A 133 1.71 3.00 10.21
N LEU A 134 2.40 3.75 11.06
CA LEU A 134 3.78 3.47 11.47
C LEU A 134 3.96 3.74 12.95
N GLN A 135 4.70 2.87 13.62
CA GLN A 135 5.07 3.02 15.01
C GLN A 135 6.56 3.35 15.13
N PHE A 136 6.85 4.35 15.95
CA PHE A 136 8.19 4.74 16.31
C PHE A 136 8.53 4.20 17.70
N ASN A 137 9.63 3.46 17.77
CA ASN A 137 10.09 2.81 18.99
C ASN A 137 11.52 3.24 19.31
N ILE A 138 11.86 3.28 20.59
CA ILE A 138 13.18 3.68 21.08
C ILE A 138 13.74 2.54 21.93
N ALA A 139 14.97 2.12 21.64
CA ALA A 139 15.65 1.18 22.52
C ALA A 139 16.15 1.89 23.77
N VAL A 140 15.72 1.42 24.94
CA VAL A 140 16.19 1.87 26.24
C VAL A 140 16.98 0.74 26.86
N PHE A 141 18.20 1.00 27.30
CA PHE A 141 19.07 -0.02 27.88
C PHE A 141 19.46 0.33 29.31
N ASN A 142 19.79 -0.71 30.07
CA ASN A 142 20.37 -0.55 31.39
C ASN A 142 21.81 -0.01 31.27
N ASP A 143 22.05 1.12 31.93
CA ASP A 143 23.36 1.75 32.03
C ASP A 143 23.67 2.15 33.48
N PRO A 144 24.68 1.54 34.13
CA PRO A 144 25.05 1.87 35.50
C PRO A 144 25.67 3.26 35.65
N HIS A 145 26.08 3.92 34.56
CA HIS A 145 26.61 5.29 34.61
C HIS A 145 25.52 6.37 34.73
N PHE A 146 24.26 6.03 34.41
CA PHE A 146 23.13 6.95 34.47
C PHE A 146 22.14 6.50 35.53
N LEU A 147 21.99 7.27 36.62
CA LEU A 147 21.09 6.97 37.73
C LEU A 147 19.65 6.67 37.29
N THR A 148 19.18 7.30 36.22
CA THR A 148 17.83 7.08 35.66
C THR A 148 17.69 5.74 34.94
N LEU A 149 18.77 5.20 34.36
CA LEU A 149 18.78 3.96 33.57
C LEU A 149 19.25 2.74 34.36
N GLN A 150 19.98 2.94 35.47
CA GLN A 150 20.61 1.86 36.24
C GLN A 150 19.62 0.80 36.77
N ASN A 151 18.36 1.19 37.00
CA ASN A 151 17.30 0.31 37.53
C ASN A 151 16.28 -0.08 36.45
N LEU A 152 16.47 0.35 35.20
CA LEU A 152 15.58 0.00 34.10
C LEU A 152 16.06 -1.29 33.43
N ARG A 153 15.13 -2.15 33.06
CA ARG A 153 15.42 -3.28 32.18
C ARG A 153 15.65 -2.77 30.76
N SER A 154 16.63 -3.34 30.07
CA SER A 154 16.80 -3.12 28.63
C SER A 154 15.57 -3.62 27.87
N THR A 155 14.90 -2.72 27.16
CA THR A 155 13.68 -3.02 26.40
C THR A 155 13.50 -2.04 25.25
N ILE A 156 12.61 -2.37 24.31
CA ILE A 156 12.18 -1.47 23.25
C ILE A 156 10.90 -0.80 23.71
N VAL A 157 10.89 0.53 23.80
CA VAL A 157 9.73 1.30 24.25
C VAL A 157 9.01 1.88 23.03
N PRO A 158 7.73 1.54 22.78
CA PRO A 158 6.94 2.20 21.76
C PRO A 158 6.65 3.63 22.22
N ALA A 159 7.18 4.61 21.49
CA ALA A 159 7.04 6.02 21.86
C ALA A 159 5.68 6.55 21.41
N PHE A 160 5.35 6.36 20.13
CA PHE A 160 4.07 6.72 19.54
C PHE A 160 3.88 5.96 18.23
N TRP A 161 2.64 5.90 17.75
CA TRP A 161 2.33 5.50 16.39
C TRP A 161 1.51 6.59 15.71
N LEU A 162 1.59 6.63 14.39
CA LEU A 162 0.93 7.62 13.55
C LEU A 162 -0.05 6.90 12.64
N ASP A 163 -1.22 7.50 12.42
CA ASP A 163 -2.14 7.17 11.32
C ASP A 163 -2.19 8.35 10.36
N VAL A 164 -1.56 8.19 9.20
CA VAL A 164 -1.58 9.19 8.14
C VAL A 164 -2.62 8.76 7.12
N GLN A 165 -3.77 9.44 7.13
CA GLN A 165 -4.85 9.21 6.17
C GLN A 165 -4.85 10.29 5.10
N ILE A 166 -4.92 9.87 3.84
CA ILE A 166 -5.00 10.73 2.67
C ILE A 166 -6.34 10.46 2.00
N ASN A 167 -7.19 11.48 2.00
CA ASN A 167 -8.46 11.48 1.29
C ASN A 167 -8.43 12.62 0.26
N LEU A 168 -8.75 12.30 -1.00
CA LEU A 168 -8.87 13.33 -2.03
C LEU A 168 -10.10 14.20 -1.75
N LYS A 169 -9.97 15.50 -2.05
CA LYS A 169 -11.10 16.43 -2.03
C LYS A 169 -12.01 16.20 -3.24
N ASP A 170 -13.28 16.55 -3.10
CA ASP A 170 -14.32 16.31 -4.12
C ASP A 170 -13.94 16.83 -5.51
N TYR A 171 -13.28 18.00 -5.61
CA TYR A 171 -12.86 18.53 -6.91
C TYR A 171 -11.86 17.61 -7.62
N ALA A 172 -10.96 16.96 -6.88
CA ALA A 172 -9.95 16.05 -7.42
C ALA A 172 -10.60 14.71 -7.81
N LEU A 173 -11.48 14.18 -6.96
CA LEU A 173 -12.26 12.98 -7.28
C LEU A 173 -13.12 13.20 -8.52
N ASN A 174 -13.83 14.32 -8.60
CA ASN A 174 -14.65 14.68 -9.77
C ASN A 174 -13.81 14.83 -11.04
N TYR A 175 -12.60 15.41 -10.94
CA TYR A 175 -11.69 15.46 -12.07
C TYR A 175 -11.27 14.07 -12.55
N ILE A 176 -10.90 13.16 -11.63
CA ILE A 176 -10.54 11.78 -11.97
C ILE A 176 -11.74 11.05 -12.58
N LYS A 177 -12.93 11.16 -11.97
CA LYS A 177 -14.17 10.55 -12.45
C LYS A 177 -14.55 11.02 -13.86
N MET A 178 -14.45 12.32 -14.10
CA MET A 178 -14.73 12.92 -15.40
C MET A 178 -13.84 12.30 -16.49
N ASN A 179 -12.53 12.20 -16.24
CA ASN A 179 -11.57 11.69 -17.20
C ASN A 179 -11.62 10.15 -17.36
N THR A 180 -11.91 9.41 -16.30
CA THR A 180 -11.77 7.94 -16.29
C THR A 180 -13.07 7.19 -16.58
N THR A 181 -14.21 7.81 -16.31
CA THR A 181 -15.54 7.21 -16.45
C THR A 181 -16.42 8.02 -17.41
N THR A 182 -16.60 9.32 -17.16
CA THR A 182 -17.61 10.12 -17.88
C THR A 182 -17.24 10.38 -19.34
N ILE A 183 -16.03 10.91 -19.61
CA ILE A 183 -15.58 11.23 -20.97
C ILE A 183 -15.53 9.98 -21.86
N PRO A 184 -14.92 8.86 -21.43
CA PRO A 184 -14.92 7.62 -22.23
C PRO A 184 -16.33 7.13 -22.55
N LEU A 185 -17.27 7.23 -21.60
CA LEU A 185 -18.67 6.83 -21.82
C LEU A 185 -19.35 7.73 -22.86
N ILE A 186 -19.15 9.05 -22.79
CA ILE A 186 -19.69 9.99 -23.79
C ILE A 186 -19.14 9.65 -25.18
N PHE A 187 -17.83 9.44 -25.32
CA PHE A 187 -17.23 9.05 -26.60
C PHE A 187 -17.79 7.73 -27.13
N LEU A 188 -18.00 6.75 -26.25
CA LEU A 188 -18.61 5.47 -26.62
C LEU A 188 -20.04 5.65 -27.14
N ILE A 189 -20.87 6.42 -26.42
CA ILE A 189 -22.27 6.69 -26.81
C ILE A 189 -22.34 7.44 -28.14
N VAL A 190 -21.53 8.49 -28.31
CA VAL A 190 -21.46 9.27 -29.55
C VAL A 190 -20.96 8.39 -30.71
N GLY A 191 -19.94 7.57 -30.47
CA GLY A 191 -19.39 6.64 -31.46
C GLY A 191 -20.43 5.63 -31.93
N ILE A 192 -21.12 4.97 -31.01
CA ILE A 192 -22.21 4.02 -31.34
C ILE A 192 -23.32 4.73 -32.13
N SER A 193 -23.70 5.94 -31.71
CA SER A 193 -24.75 6.72 -32.38
C SER A 193 -24.39 7.04 -33.83
N LEU A 194 -23.14 7.43 -34.12
CA LEU A 194 -22.67 7.70 -35.48
C LEU A 194 -22.62 6.44 -36.35
N VAL A 195 -22.21 5.31 -35.78
CA VAL A 195 -22.20 4.01 -36.49
C VAL A 195 -23.62 3.58 -36.85
N VAL A 196 -24.56 3.66 -35.90
CA VAL A 196 -25.97 3.33 -36.15
C VAL A 196 -26.57 4.24 -37.22
N LEU A 197 -26.31 5.55 -37.14
CA LEU A 197 -26.81 6.52 -38.12
C LEU A 197 -26.26 6.24 -39.52
N SER A 198 -24.96 5.93 -39.65
CA SER A 198 -24.36 5.62 -40.95
C SER A 198 -24.90 4.32 -41.56
N LEU A 199 -25.17 3.29 -40.74
CA LEU A 199 -25.83 2.06 -41.20
C LEU A 199 -27.25 2.30 -41.69
N LEU A 200 -28.04 3.12 -40.99
CA LEU A 200 -29.39 3.48 -41.42
C LEU A 200 -29.38 4.24 -42.76
N ILE A 201 -28.44 5.17 -42.94
CA ILE A 201 -28.27 5.89 -44.21
C ILE A 201 -27.85 4.92 -45.32
N ALA A 202 -26.91 4.01 -45.07
CA ALA A 202 -26.50 3.02 -46.06
C ALA A 202 -27.66 2.10 -46.49
N LEU A 203 -28.45 1.60 -45.53
CA LEU A 203 -29.62 0.76 -45.80
C LEU A 203 -30.68 1.48 -46.63
N THR A 204 -30.97 2.75 -46.31
CA THR A 204 -31.93 3.56 -47.08
C THR A 204 -31.44 3.84 -48.50
N VAL A 205 -30.14 4.12 -48.69
CA VAL A 205 -29.54 4.31 -50.02
C VAL A 205 -29.60 3.01 -50.83
N VAL A 206 -29.17 1.88 -50.27
CA VAL A 206 -29.22 0.57 -50.97
C VAL A 206 -30.65 0.18 -51.32
N GLY A 207 -31.59 0.37 -50.39
CA GLY A 207 -33.02 0.14 -50.63
C GLY A 207 -33.57 0.99 -51.77
N SER A 208 -33.19 2.27 -51.83
CA SER A 208 -33.60 3.18 -52.91
C SER A 208 -33.03 2.76 -54.28
N ILE A 209 -31.78 2.29 -54.33
CA ILE A 209 -31.13 1.80 -55.56
C ILE A 209 -31.82 0.51 -56.02
N PHE A 210 -32.10 -0.42 -55.11
CA PHE A 210 -32.78 -1.67 -55.43
C PHE A 210 -34.21 -1.43 -55.94
N ALA A 211 -34.96 -0.55 -55.29
CA ALA A 211 -36.31 -0.15 -55.72
C ALA A 211 -36.29 0.50 -57.12
N ARG A 212 -35.31 1.37 -57.40
CA ARG A 212 -35.13 1.96 -58.75
C ARG A 212 -34.81 0.88 -59.80
N ARG A 213 -33.94 -0.08 -59.48
CA ARG A 213 -33.61 -1.19 -60.39
C ARG A 213 -34.82 -2.09 -60.68
N GLN A 214 -35.62 -2.42 -59.67
CA GLN A 214 -36.84 -3.20 -59.88
C GLN A 214 -37.86 -2.47 -60.76
N ARG A 215 -38.11 -1.18 -60.51
CA ARG A 215 -39.00 -0.38 -61.36
C ARG A 215 -38.55 -0.37 -62.82
N LYS A 216 -37.26 -0.17 -63.09
CA LYS A 216 -36.71 -0.20 -64.45
C LYS A 216 -36.88 -1.59 -65.11
N ARG A 217 -36.69 -2.67 -64.36
CA ARG A 217 -36.86 -4.04 -64.87
C ARG A 217 -38.32 -4.37 -65.19
N ASN A 218 -39.26 -3.93 -64.34
CA ASN A 218 -40.69 -4.11 -64.60
C ASN A 218 -41.16 -3.30 -65.82
N TYR A 219 -40.59 -2.12 -66.05
CA TYR A 219 -40.90 -1.30 -67.23
C TYR A 219 -40.44 -1.96 -68.54
N LEU A 220 -39.29 -2.66 -68.53
CA LEU A 220 -38.76 -3.39 -69.69
C LEU A 220 -39.52 -4.70 -70.00
N ASN A 221 -40.16 -5.31 -69.01
CA ASN A 221 -40.94 -6.54 -69.21
C ASN A 221 -42.39 -6.30 -69.65
N ASN A 222 -42.90 -5.06 -69.53
CA ASN A 222 -44.27 -4.67 -69.89
C ASN A 222 -44.37 -3.96 -71.26
N ASN A 223 -43.25 -3.80 -71.97
CA ASN A 223 -43.17 -3.34 -73.37
C ASN A 223 -42.69 -4.50 -74.24
#